data_AF-A0A1G2FK70-F1
#
_entry.id   AF-A0A1G2FK70-F1
#
_cell.length_a   1.000
_cell.length_b   1.000
_cell.length_c   1.000
_cell.angle_alpha   90.00
_cell.angle_beta   90.00
_cell.angle_gamma   90.00
#
_symmetry.space_group_name_H-M   'P 1'
#
loop_
_entity.id
_entity.type
_entity.pdbx_description
1 polymer ?
#
loop_
_entity_poly.entity_id
_entity_poly.type
_entity_poly.pdbx_seq_one_letter_code
_entity_poly.pdbx_strand_id
1 'polypeptide(L)'
;MNLIRQLIKFPEIIEKTSKDCQVQRLPYYVIDLAAAFHKFYKDCRVIYDNKTLTQARLALVMAAQIVLKNALDVMGISAPEKM
;
A
#
# COMPACT_ATOMS: atom_id res chain seq x y z
N MET A 1 -12.98 3.40 0.72
CA MET A 1 -12.80 2.77 -0.61
C MET A 1 -11.52 3.19 -1.37
N ASN A 2 -10.69 4.10 -0.85
CA ASN A 2 -9.51 4.56 -1.62
C ASN A 2 -8.31 3.60 -1.56
N LEU A 3 -8.11 2.87 -0.45
CA LEU A 3 -6.94 2.00 -0.29
C LEU A 3 -6.92 0.85 -1.30
N ILE A 4 -8.01 0.08 -1.44
CA ILE A 4 -8.09 -1.03 -2.40
C ILE A 4 -7.80 -0.56 -3.83
N ARG A 5 -8.34 0.60 -4.23
CA ARG A 5 -8.08 1.19 -5.54
C ARG A 5 -6.61 1.55 -5.72
N GLN A 6 -5.93 2.03 -4.69
CA GLN A 6 -4.49 2.31 -4.77
C GLN A 6 -3.67 1.03 -4.90
N LEU A 7 -4.04 -0.05 -4.20
CA LEU A 7 -3.34 -1.34 -4.29
C LEU A 7 -3.42 -1.92 -5.72
N ILE A 8 -4.58 -1.85 -6.36
CA ILE A 8 -4.79 -2.37 -7.72
C ILE A 8 -3.97 -1.61 -8.77
N LYS A 9 -3.63 -0.35 -8.53
CA LYS A 9 -2.83 0.46 -9.47
C LYS A 9 -1.35 0.09 -9.50
N PHE A 10 -0.84 -0.64 -8.52
CA PHE A 10 0.60 -0.93 -8.42
C PHE A 10 1.18 -1.60 -9.67
N PRO A 11 0.59 -2.67 -10.24
CA PRO A 11 1.13 -3.32 -11.43
C PRO A 11 1.14 -2.40 -12.65
N GLU A 12 0.09 -1.59 -12.83
CA GLU A 12 -0.01 -0.62 -13.93
C GLU A 12 1.08 0.45 -13.81
N ILE A 13 1.38 0.92 -12.60
CA ILE A 13 2.44 1.91 -12.37
C ILE A 13 3.81 1.33 -12.69
N ILE A 14 4.07 0.09 -12.27
CA ILE A 14 5.33 -0.62 -12.59
C ILE A 14 5.48 -0.79 -14.09
N GLU A 15 4.43 -1.25 -14.80
CA GLU A 15 4.46 -1.44 -16.24
C GLU A 15 4.73 -0.12 -16.98
N LYS A 16 4.03 0.96 -16.60
CA LYS A 16 4.23 2.28 -17.21
C LYS A 16 5.63 2.81 -16.94
N THR A 17 6.11 2.76 -15.70
CA THR A 17 7.46 3.20 -15.34
C THR A 17 8.54 2.38 -16.04
N SER A 18 8.32 1.08 -16.28
CA SER A 18 9.24 0.27 -17.07
C SER A 18 9.28 0.64 -18.56
N LYS A 19 8.19 1.17 -19.12
CA LYS A 19 8.10 1.52 -20.55
C LYS A 19 8.72 2.87 -20.88
N ASP A 20 8.58 3.85 -19.99
CA ASP A 20 9.02 5.23 -20.26
C ASP A 20 10.10 5.74 -19.30
N CYS A 21 10.59 4.87 -18.40
CA CYS A 21 11.64 5.16 -17.44
C CYS A 21 11.35 6.36 -16.53
N GLN A 22 10.08 6.73 -16.32
CA GLN A 22 9.70 7.80 -15.40
C GLN A 22 9.69 7.30 -13.94
N VAL A 23 10.89 7.14 -13.36
CA VAL A 23 11.09 6.58 -12.01
C VAL A 23 10.40 7.39 -10.90
N GLN A 24 10.24 8.70 -11.07
CA GLN A 24 9.55 9.59 -10.14
C GLN A 24 8.11 9.16 -9.81
N ARG A 25 7.45 8.36 -10.65
CA ARG A 25 6.09 7.88 -10.37
C ARG A 25 6.01 6.98 -9.14
N LEU A 26 7.04 6.18 -8.88
CA LEU A 26 7.08 5.26 -7.74
C LEU A 26 7.04 5.98 -6.40
N PRO A 27 7.90 6.98 -6.11
CA PRO A 27 7.83 7.70 -4.84
C PRO A 27 6.52 8.48 -4.68
N TYR A 28 5.98 9.10 -5.74
CA TYR A 28 4.67 9.76 -5.66
C TYR A 28 3.55 8.76 -5.33
N TYR A 29 3.55 7.59 -5.98
CA TYR A 29 2.60 6.54 -5.70
C TYR A 29 2.69 6.03 -4.25
N VAL A 30 3.91 5.81 -3.75
CA VAL A 30 4.13 5.31 -2.39
C VAL A 30 3.64 6.33 -1.34
N ILE A 31 3.87 7.63 -1.57
CA ILE A 31 3.34 8.69 -0.69
C ILE A 31 1.81 8.67 -0.67
N ASP A 32 1.16 8.59 -1.84
CA ASP A 32 -0.29 8.52 -1.94
C ASP A 32 -0.87 7.26 -1.30
N LEU A 33 -0.20 6.12 -1.48
CA LEU A 33 -0.59 4.84 -0.87
C LEU A 33 -0.48 4.91 0.66
N ALA A 34 0.62 5.48 1.18
CA ALA A 34 0.83 5.67 2.62
C ALA A 34 -0.23 6.61 3.21
N ALA A 35 -0.58 7.70 2.53
CA ALA A 35 -1.64 8.61 2.96
C ALA A 35 -3.01 7.90 2.99
N ALA A 36 -3.32 7.11 1.97
CA ALA A 36 -4.55 6.31 1.91
C ALA A 36 -4.61 5.25 3.03
N PHE A 37 -3.48 4.61 3.32
CA PHE A 37 -3.34 3.65 4.42
C PHE A 37 -3.53 4.33 5.79
N HIS A 38 -2.88 5.47 6.03
CA HIS A 38 -2.99 6.21 7.29
C HIS A 38 -4.43 6.65 7.54
N LYS A 39 -5.13 7.14 6.51
CA LYS A 39 -6.56 7.46 6.60
C LYS A 39 -7.41 6.24 6.94
N PHE A 40 -7.16 5.11 6.29
CA PHE A 40 -7.85 3.85 6.60
C PHE A 40 -7.62 3.42 8.04
N TYR A 41 -6.39 3.49 8.54
CA TYR A 41 -6.06 3.11 9.91
C TYR A 41 -6.74 4.00 10.96
N LYS A 42 -6.84 5.31 10.69
CA LYS A 42 -7.56 6.27 11.54
C LYS A 42 -9.06 6.01 11.58
N ASP A 43 -9.69 5.82 10.41
CA ASP A 43 -11.15 5.74 10.29
C ASP A 43 -11.69 4.34 10.61
N CYS A 44 -10.89 3.29 10.40
CA CYS A 44 -11.31 1.89 10.54
C CYS A 44 -10.51 1.15 11.61
N ARG A 45 -11.13 0.94 12.78
CA ARG A 45 -10.54 0.12 13.85
C ARG A 45 -10.39 -1.34 13.41
N VAL A 46 -9.15 -1.82 13.28
CA VAL A 46 -8.88 -3.16 12.72
C VAL A 46 -9.30 -4.28 13.68
N ILE A 47 -8.99 -4.13 14.97
CA ILE A 47 -9.31 -5.12 16.00
C ILE A 47 -10.59 -4.69 16.72
N TYR A 48 -11.66 -5.47 16.55
CA TYR A 48 -12.95 -5.27 17.20
C TYR A 48 -13.62 -6.63 17.44
N ASP A 49 -14.72 -6.64 18.20
CA ASP A 49 -15.42 -7.87 18.62
C ASP A 49 -15.87 -8.76 17.44
N ASN A 50 -16.15 -8.14 16.29
CA ASN A 50 -16.59 -8.86 15.10
C ASN A 50 -15.39 -9.48 14.34
N LYS A 51 -15.15 -10.77 14.60
CA LYS A 51 -14.06 -11.57 14.01
C LYS A 51 -14.02 -11.53 12.48
N THR A 52 -15.17 -11.62 11.79
CA THR A 52 -15.23 -11.62 10.32
C THR A 52 -14.76 -10.29 9.74
N LEU A 53 -15.19 -9.19 10.36
CA LEU A 53 -14.82 -7.85 9.93
C LEU A 53 -13.34 -7.54 10.25
N THR A 54 -12.84 -8.01 11.39
CA THR A 54 -11.42 -7.92 11.75
C THR A 54 -10.55 -8.71 10.77
N GLN A 55 -10.91 -9.93 10.40
CA GLN A 55 -10.17 -10.72 9.40
C GLN A 55 -10.10 -9.99 8.05
N ALA A 56 -11.21 -9.44 7.57
CA ALA A 56 -11.24 -8.69 6.31
C ALA A 56 -10.34 -7.43 6.36
N ARG A 57 -10.38 -6.68 7.46
CA ARG A 57 -9.53 -5.49 7.64
C ARG A 57 -8.06 -5.86 7.76
N LEU A 58 -7.75 -6.96 8.44
CA LEU A 58 -6.38 -7.45 8.62
C LEU A 58 -5.79 -7.91 7.28
N ALA A 59 -6.57 -8.62 6.45
CA ALA A 59 -6.17 -8.98 5.09
C ALA A 59 -5.87 -7.73 4.24
N LEU A 60 -6.65 -6.66 4.38
CA LEU A 60 -6.40 -5.40 3.67
C LEU A 60 -5.11 -4.71 4.14
N VAL A 61 -4.82 -4.74 5.45
CA VAL A 61 -3.57 -4.21 6.01
C VAL A 61 -2.37 -4.99 5.48
N MET A 62 -2.45 -6.33 5.47
CA MET A 62 -1.39 -7.18 4.93
C MET A 62 -1.16 -6.90 3.44
N ALA A 63 -2.23 -6.75 2.65
CA ALA A 63 -2.10 -6.40 1.24
C ALA A 63 -1.38 -5.05 1.04
N ALA A 64 -1.71 -4.04 1.85
CA ALA A 64 -1.02 -2.75 1.81
C ALA A 64 0.45 -2.85 2.21
N GLN A 65 0.78 -3.65 3.22
CA GLN A 65 2.15 -3.91 3.63
C GLN A 65 2.97 -4.56 2.50
N ILE A 66 2.42 -5.57 1.82
CA ILE A 66 3.09 -6.26 0.71
C ILE A 66 3.37 -5.28 -0.43
N VAL A 67 2.38 -4.48 -0.83
CA VAL A 67 2.55 -3.51 -1.93
C VAL A 67 3.56 -2.42 -1.56
N LEU A 68 3.52 -1.89 -0.34
CA LEU A 68 4.49 -0.90 0.13
C LEU A 68 5.91 -1.47 0.14
N LYS A 69 6.10 -2.70 0.66
CA LYS A 69 7.39 -3.37 0.66
C LYS A 69 7.92 -3.55 -0.76
N ASN A 70 7.10 -4.07 -1.67
CA ASN A 70 7.50 -4.28 -3.06
C ASN A 70 7.87 -2.96 -3.74
N ALA A 71 7.10 -1.89 -3.51
CA ALA A 71 7.40 -0.59 -4.09
C ALA A 71 8.73 0.00 -3.56
N LEU A 72 9.01 -0.16 -2.25
CA LEU A 72 10.27 0.27 -1.64
C LEU A 72 11.46 -0.57 -2.13
N ASP A 73 11.31 -1.89 -2.23
CA ASP A 73 12.33 -2.80 -2.76
C ASP A 73 12.71 -2.45 -4.21
N VAL A 74 11.72 -2.14 -5.06
CA VAL A 74 11.97 -1.69 -6.45
C VAL A 74 12.78 -0.39 -6.49
N MET A 75 12.62 0.48 -5.49
CA MET A 75 13.40 1.72 -5.36
C MET A 75 14.76 1.51 -4.66
N GLY A 76 15.06 0.30 -4.21
CA GLY A 76 16.28 0.01 -3.43
C GLY A 76 16.27 0.61 -2.02
N ILE A 77 15.08 0.86 -1.45
CA ILE A 77 14.90 1.45 -0.13
C ILE A 77 14.56 0.35 0.87
N SER A 78 15.23 0.34 2.02
CA SER A 78 14.92 -0.60 3.11
C SER A 78 13.52 -0.36 3.67
N ALA A 79 12.74 -1.43 3.84
CA ALA A 79 11.42 -1.42 4.45
C ALA A 79 11.49 -2.08 5.85
N PRO A 80 11.76 -1.33 6.93
CA PRO A 80 11.90 -1.89 8.26
C PRO A 80 10.56 -2.43 8.79
N GLU A 81 10.59 -3.61 9.42
CA GLU A 81 9.40 -4.22 10.04
C GLU A 81 8.96 -3.49 11.32
N LYS A 82 9.88 -2.73 11.92
CA LYS A 82 9.66 -1.91 13.10
C LYS A 82 10.45 -0.62 12.95
N MET A 83 9.76 0.52 13.02
CA MET A 83 10.36 1.85 13.14
C MET A 83 10.42 2.26 14.61
#